data_AF-A0A7C1PDH0-F1
#
_entry.id   AF-A0A7C1PDH0-F1
#
_cell.length_a   1.000
_cell.length_b   1.000
_cell.length_c   1.000
_cell.angle_alpha   90.00
_cell.angle_beta   90.00
_cell.angle_gamma   90.00
#
_symmetry.space_group_name_H-M   'P 1'
#
loop_
_entity.id
_entity.type
_entity.pdbx_description
1 polymer ?
#
loop_
_entity_poly.entity_id
_entity_poly.type
_entity_poly.pdbx_seq_one_letter_code
_entity_poly.pdbx_strand_id
1 'polypeptide(L)'
;VFLPNDMDFVGKAAVAPAGGKCDEEYCENDGYILVKKGKLLLGVLDKNAVGAEKHGTLLHELVVVYGVEKGREIMDTLFKIFLAYLDMHGFTMGVDSVQVPEEARREILEIIKEAKKKVEELVASYARGELTPMPGKTRKETLEDLIMSVLADARTRAGEVAGRYLGMFNHAVIMARTGARGSMLNLTQMASLVGQQSVKGKRVERGYTGRPLPHFKPNDLSPEARGFVAGSFSAGLSPTEFFFHAVSGREGLVDTAVRTAQSGYMYRRLQNALQDFYVAYDGTVRNSEGMVIQFRYGEDGVDPTRSDHGRPVNVEKLVKRVVALRGFG
;
A
#
# COMPACT_ATOMS: atom_id res chain seq x y z
N VAL A 1 -14.91 28.95 1.60
CA VAL A 1 -14.09 29.88 2.41
C VAL A 1 -12.62 29.48 2.44
N PHE A 2 -12.29 28.18 2.47
CA PHE A 2 -10.90 27.73 2.58
C PHE A 2 -10.14 27.62 1.25
N LEU A 3 -10.80 27.17 0.18
CA LEU A 3 -10.16 27.06 -1.14
C LEU A 3 -10.28 28.38 -1.92
N PRO A 4 -9.29 28.73 -2.76
CA PRO A 4 -9.36 29.91 -3.63
C PRO A 4 -10.58 29.86 -4.56
N ASN A 5 -11.26 30.99 -4.75
CA ASN A 5 -12.54 31.07 -5.49
C ASN A 5 -12.42 30.73 -6.98
N ASP A 6 -11.22 30.69 -7.54
CA ASP A 6 -10.90 30.35 -8.92
C ASP A 6 -10.30 28.94 -9.06
N MET A 7 -10.25 28.17 -7.97
CA MET A 7 -9.68 26.83 -7.98
C MET A 7 -10.68 25.81 -8.52
N ASP A 8 -10.25 25.09 -9.54
CA ASP A 8 -10.90 23.89 -10.05
C ASP A 8 -9.98 22.68 -9.84
N PHE A 9 -10.52 21.58 -9.33
CA PHE A 9 -9.78 20.34 -9.10
C PHE A 9 -10.67 19.13 -9.38
N VAL A 10 -10.07 18.12 -10.00
CA VAL A 10 -10.69 16.83 -10.25
C VAL A 10 -9.74 15.74 -9.79
N GLY A 11 -10.23 14.85 -8.93
CA GLY A 11 -9.43 13.74 -8.39
C GLY A 11 -10.26 12.54 -7.97
N LYS A 12 -9.59 11.44 -7.65
CA LYS A 12 -10.21 10.25 -7.06
C LYS A 12 -9.71 10.07 -5.63
N ALA A 13 -10.66 9.93 -4.70
CA ALA A 13 -10.40 9.59 -3.31
C ALA A 13 -9.83 8.16 -3.20
N ALA A 14 -9.12 7.87 -2.11
CA ALA A 14 -8.65 6.52 -1.76
C ALA A 14 -9.81 5.54 -1.49
N VAL A 15 -10.96 6.03 -1.03
CA VAL A 15 -12.17 5.20 -0.82
C VAL A 15 -12.88 4.80 -2.13
N ALA A 16 -12.51 5.41 -3.26
CA ALA A 16 -13.08 5.05 -4.56
C ALA A 16 -12.76 3.58 -4.89
N PRO A 17 -13.73 2.80 -5.43
CA PRO A 17 -13.50 1.40 -5.75
C PRO A 17 -12.41 1.24 -6.82
N ALA A 18 -11.60 0.19 -6.70
CA ALA A 18 -10.59 -0.16 -7.70
C ALA A 18 -11.20 -0.68 -9.02
N GLY A 19 -12.44 -1.20 -8.96
CA GLY A 19 -13.24 -1.62 -10.11
C GLY A 19 -14.68 -1.16 -9.94
N GLY A 20 -15.15 -0.32 -10.86
CA GLY A 20 -16.47 0.33 -10.85
C GLY A 20 -16.46 1.60 -11.70
N LYS A 21 -17.62 2.06 -12.17
CA LYS A 21 -17.72 3.38 -12.82
C LYS A 21 -17.58 4.44 -11.74
N CYS A 22 -16.53 5.25 -11.85
CA CYS A 22 -16.32 6.43 -11.01
C CYS A 22 -16.09 7.58 -11.97
N ASP A 23 -17.21 8.08 -12.46
CA ASP A 23 -17.32 9.13 -13.48
C ASP A 23 -17.89 10.41 -12.83
N GLU A 24 -17.96 11.50 -13.58
CA GLU A 24 -18.41 12.82 -13.10
C GLU A 24 -19.83 12.85 -12.50
N GLU A 25 -20.70 11.91 -12.90
CA GLU A 25 -22.11 11.86 -12.48
C GLU A 25 -22.38 10.90 -11.33
N TYR A 26 -21.58 9.84 -11.20
CA TYR A 26 -21.75 8.82 -10.16
C TYR A 26 -20.42 8.14 -9.85
N CYS A 27 -20.09 8.11 -8.57
CA CYS A 27 -18.99 7.30 -8.05
C CYS A 27 -19.42 6.68 -6.71
N GLU A 28 -19.24 5.37 -6.59
CA GLU A 28 -19.52 4.67 -5.34
C GLU A 28 -18.69 5.26 -4.19
N ASN A 29 -19.28 5.28 -2.99
CA ASN A 29 -18.71 5.85 -1.77
C ASN A 29 -18.37 7.34 -1.84
N ASP A 30 -18.96 8.09 -2.79
CA ASP A 30 -18.62 9.50 -3.02
C ASP A 30 -17.10 9.67 -3.25
N GLY A 31 -16.53 8.77 -4.06
CA GLY A 31 -15.08 8.70 -4.29
C GLY A 31 -14.56 9.69 -5.34
N TYR A 32 -15.43 10.45 -6.01
CA TYR A 32 -15.06 11.39 -7.07
C TYR A 32 -15.01 12.81 -6.53
N ILE A 33 -13.80 13.38 -6.45
CA ILE A 33 -13.58 14.70 -5.89
C ILE A 33 -13.72 15.73 -7.00
N LEU A 34 -14.72 16.60 -6.87
CA LEU A 34 -14.93 17.74 -7.75
C LEU A 34 -14.92 19.03 -6.95
N VAL A 35 -13.90 19.85 -7.15
CA VAL A 35 -13.86 21.23 -6.70
C VAL A 35 -14.07 22.13 -7.89
N LYS A 36 -15.04 23.04 -7.82
CA LYS A 36 -15.26 24.07 -8.83
C LYS A 36 -15.36 25.44 -8.20
N LYS A 37 -14.62 26.43 -8.71
CA LYS A 37 -14.59 27.80 -8.18
C LYS A 37 -14.42 27.84 -6.64
N GLY A 38 -13.50 27.03 -6.12
CA GLY A 38 -13.20 26.96 -4.67
C GLY A 38 -14.28 26.30 -3.81
N LYS A 39 -15.28 25.64 -4.41
CA LYS A 39 -16.32 24.90 -3.70
C LYS A 39 -16.18 23.41 -3.98
N LEU A 40 -16.12 22.61 -2.92
CA LEU A 40 -16.21 21.15 -3.02
C LEU A 40 -17.67 20.79 -3.32
N LEU A 41 -17.92 20.28 -4.52
CA LEU A 41 -19.26 19.92 -5.00
C LEU A 41 -19.57 18.45 -4.75
N LEU A 42 -18.60 17.58 -5.03
CA LEU A 42 -18.71 16.13 -4.89
C LEU A 42 -17.43 15.59 -4.27
N GLY A 43 -17.56 14.46 -3.59
CA GLY A 43 -16.44 13.67 -3.13
C GLY A 43 -16.00 13.92 -1.70
N VAL A 44 -15.20 12.99 -1.20
CA VAL A 44 -14.56 13.05 0.11
C VAL A 44 -13.06 13.37 0.03
N LEU A 45 -12.56 14.14 1.00
CA LEU A 45 -11.13 14.41 1.15
C LEU A 45 -10.48 13.33 2.01
N ASP A 46 -9.54 12.57 1.45
CA ASP A 46 -8.77 11.54 2.16
C ASP A 46 -7.26 11.56 1.78
N LYS A 47 -6.51 10.47 2.03
CA LYS A 47 -5.07 10.41 1.73
C LYS A 47 -4.75 10.79 0.27
N ASN A 48 -5.64 10.51 -0.69
CA ASN A 48 -5.40 10.86 -2.09
C ASN A 48 -5.74 12.33 -2.42
N ALA A 49 -6.40 13.05 -1.51
CA ALA A 49 -6.70 14.47 -1.66
C ALA A 49 -5.68 15.38 -0.94
N VAL A 50 -5.24 14.98 0.26
CA VAL A 50 -4.42 15.82 1.15
C VAL A 50 -3.13 15.16 1.65
N GLY A 51 -2.85 13.91 1.29
CA GLY A 51 -1.69 13.17 1.79
C GLY A 51 -0.37 13.59 1.13
N ALA A 52 0.69 13.72 1.95
CA ALA A 52 2.01 14.19 1.51
C ALA A 52 2.72 13.29 0.48
N GLU A 53 2.47 11.99 0.51
CA GLU A 53 3.14 11.00 -0.37
C GLU A 53 2.43 10.80 -1.73
N LYS A 54 1.38 11.58 -2.01
CA LYS A 54 0.56 11.44 -3.21
C LYS A 54 0.79 12.63 -4.13
N HIS A 55 1.11 12.34 -5.38
CA HIS A 55 1.22 13.35 -6.43
C HIS A 55 -0.17 13.71 -6.97
N GLY A 56 -0.29 14.91 -7.56
CA GLY A 56 -1.55 15.37 -8.16
C GLY A 56 -2.71 15.50 -7.16
N THR A 57 -2.39 15.64 -5.87
CA THR A 57 -3.37 15.89 -4.80
C THR A 57 -3.89 17.32 -4.88
N LEU A 58 -5.05 17.57 -4.25
CA LEU A 58 -5.58 18.93 -4.07
C LEU A 58 -4.54 19.85 -3.41
N LEU A 59 -3.83 19.32 -2.40
CA LEU A 59 -2.78 20.07 -1.72
C LEU A 59 -1.58 20.38 -2.62
N HIS A 60 -1.15 19.42 -3.44
CA HIS A 60 -0.08 19.66 -4.42
C HIS A 60 -0.47 20.76 -5.42
N GLU A 61 -1.71 20.74 -5.92
CA GLU A 61 -2.20 21.77 -6.84
C GLU A 61 -2.30 23.15 -6.20
N LEU A 62 -2.74 23.22 -4.94
CA LEU A 62 -2.78 24.46 -4.17
C LEU A 62 -1.39 25.09 -4.10
N VAL A 63 -0.37 24.32 -3.75
CA VAL A 63 1.01 24.82 -3.60
C VAL A 63 1.62 25.22 -4.95
N VAL A 64 1.40 24.42 -6.00
CA VAL A 64 1.96 24.69 -7.34
C VAL A 64 1.33 25.92 -7.98
N VAL A 65 0.02 26.11 -7.84
CA VAL A 65 -0.71 27.19 -8.52
C VAL A 65 -0.73 28.48 -7.71
N TYR A 66 -0.94 28.39 -6.39
CA TYR A 66 -1.16 29.56 -5.52
C TYR A 66 0.05 29.88 -4.64
N GLY A 67 1.09 29.06 -4.69
CA GLY A 67 2.33 29.25 -3.94
C GLY A 67 2.28 28.74 -2.50
N VAL A 68 3.45 28.77 -1.88
CA VAL A 68 3.70 28.17 -0.56
C VAL A 68 2.94 28.88 0.56
N GLU A 69 2.84 30.22 0.53
CA GLU A 69 2.13 30.98 1.57
C GLU A 69 0.65 30.61 1.64
N LYS A 70 -0.01 30.50 0.47
CA LYS A 70 -1.42 30.12 0.44
C LYS A 70 -1.60 28.65 0.84
N GLY A 71 -0.68 27.78 0.43
CA GLY A 71 -0.63 26.40 0.89
C GLY A 71 -0.55 26.29 2.42
N ARG A 72 0.35 27.05 3.06
CA ARG A 72 0.52 27.11 4.51
C ARG A 72 -0.76 27.56 5.22
N GLU A 73 -1.35 28.67 4.78
CA GLU A 73 -2.59 29.21 5.36
C GLU A 73 -3.74 28.18 5.32
N ILE A 74 -3.91 27.50 4.17
CA ILE A 74 -4.95 26.48 3.99
C ILE A 74 -4.66 25.27 4.86
N MET A 75 -3.42 24.79 4.93
CA MET A 75 -3.06 23.67 5.80
C MET A 75 -3.36 24.00 7.26
N ASP A 76 -2.89 25.15 7.76
CA ASP A 76 -3.09 25.54 9.15
C ASP A 76 -4.57 25.67 9.52
N THR A 77 -5.42 26.11 8.58
CA THR A 77 -6.84 26.34 8.83
C THR A 77 -7.66 25.06 8.67
N LEU A 78 -7.48 24.35 7.55
CA LEU A 78 -8.27 23.18 7.19
C LEU A 78 -8.05 22.03 8.18
N PHE A 79 -6.79 21.73 8.52
CA PHE A 79 -6.50 20.63 9.43
C PHE A 79 -6.95 20.91 10.87
N LYS A 80 -6.94 22.18 11.32
CA LYS A 80 -7.51 22.54 12.63
C LYS A 80 -9.02 22.29 12.70
N ILE A 81 -9.73 22.55 11.60
CA ILE A 81 -11.17 22.27 11.52
C ILE A 81 -11.43 20.76 11.51
N PHE A 82 -10.61 19.98 10.79
CA PHE A 82 -10.72 18.52 10.83
C PHE A 82 -10.52 17.97 12.25
N LEU A 83 -9.55 18.49 12.98
CA LEU A 83 -9.34 18.12 14.39
C LEU A 83 -10.54 18.51 15.26
N ALA A 84 -11.04 19.74 15.15
CA ALA A 84 -12.21 20.18 15.91
C ALA A 84 -13.46 19.35 15.59
N TYR A 85 -13.66 18.97 14.32
CA TYR A 85 -14.74 18.08 13.92
C TYR A 85 -14.58 16.68 14.52
N LEU A 86 -13.37 16.12 14.50
CA LEU A 86 -13.10 14.81 15.11
C LEU A 86 -13.36 14.81 16.62
N ASP A 87 -12.99 15.90 17.31
CA ASP A 87 -13.26 16.06 18.74
C ASP A 87 -14.77 16.09 19.05
N MET A 88 -15.58 16.72 18.18
CA MET A 88 -17.04 16.79 18.34
C MET A 88 -17.76 15.50 17.92
N HIS A 89 -17.31 14.86 16.83
CA HIS A 89 -17.94 13.66 16.30
C HIS A 89 -17.61 12.42 17.14
N GLY A 90 -16.38 12.36 17.66
CA GLY A 90 -15.83 11.18 18.31
C GLY A 90 -15.44 10.11 17.27
N PHE A 91 -14.20 9.66 17.34
CA PHE A 91 -13.70 8.57 16.50
C PHE A 91 -12.86 7.63 17.37
N THR A 92 -13.29 6.36 17.47
CA THR A 92 -12.72 5.40 18.43
C THR A 92 -12.59 4.01 17.83
N MET A 93 -11.77 3.14 18.40
CA MET A 93 -11.66 1.75 17.93
C MET A 93 -11.66 0.82 19.15
N GLY A 94 -12.52 -0.19 19.10
CA GLY A 94 -12.60 -1.25 20.09
C GLY A 94 -12.21 -2.61 19.52
N VAL A 95 -12.32 -3.64 20.36
CA VAL A 95 -12.10 -5.04 19.94
C VAL A 95 -13.23 -5.53 19.01
N ASP A 96 -14.44 -5.03 19.22
CA ASP A 96 -15.61 -5.22 18.37
C ASP A 96 -15.35 -4.79 16.91
N SER A 97 -14.50 -3.78 16.70
CA SER A 97 -14.15 -3.28 15.38
C SER A 97 -13.35 -4.28 14.52
N VAL A 98 -12.83 -5.36 15.13
CA VAL A 98 -12.08 -6.42 14.43
C VAL A 98 -12.69 -7.81 14.62
N GLN A 99 -13.86 -7.90 15.27
CA GLN A 99 -14.60 -9.14 15.42
C GLN A 99 -15.56 -9.33 14.25
N VAL A 100 -15.51 -10.51 13.65
CA VAL A 100 -16.43 -10.92 12.57
C VAL A 100 -17.50 -11.85 13.12
N PRO A 101 -18.73 -11.82 12.56
CA PRO A 101 -19.80 -12.70 12.99
C PRO A 101 -19.49 -14.16 12.62
N GLU A 102 -20.17 -15.10 13.28
CA GLU A 102 -19.90 -16.55 13.10
C GLU A 102 -20.17 -17.05 11.68
N GLU A 103 -21.09 -16.41 10.94
CA GLU A 103 -21.33 -16.68 9.53
C GLU A 103 -20.09 -16.40 8.68
N ALA A 104 -19.46 -15.24 8.90
CA ALA A 104 -18.23 -14.85 8.22
C ALA A 104 -17.08 -15.79 8.59
N ARG A 105 -16.99 -16.18 9.87
CA ARG A 105 -15.99 -17.13 10.36
C ARG A 105 -16.13 -18.49 9.66
N ARG A 106 -17.36 -18.98 9.47
CA ARG A 106 -17.62 -20.22 8.72
C ARG A 106 -17.19 -20.11 7.26
N GLU A 107 -17.52 -19.01 6.58
CA GLU A 107 -17.09 -18.77 5.20
C GLU A 107 -15.54 -18.74 5.08
N ILE A 108 -14.86 -18.07 6.01
CA ILE A 108 -13.39 -18.03 6.06
C ILE A 108 -12.80 -19.43 6.30
N LEU A 109 -13.40 -20.22 7.20
CA LEU A 109 -12.95 -21.60 7.46
C LEU A 109 -13.10 -22.50 6.23
N GLU A 110 -14.18 -22.34 5.46
CA GLU A 110 -14.35 -23.08 4.20
C GLU A 110 -13.31 -22.67 3.14
N ILE A 111 -12.98 -21.37 3.03
CA ILE A 111 -11.90 -20.90 2.15
C ILE A 111 -10.55 -21.52 2.55
N ILE A 112 -10.24 -21.56 3.85
CA ILE A 112 -9.01 -22.16 4.36
C ILE A 112 -8.98 -23.67 4.05
N LYS A 113 -10.10 -24.37 4.24
CA LYS A 113 -10.22 -25.80 3.96
C LYS A 113 -10.05 -26.12 2.48
N GLU A 114 -10.66 -25.32 1.60
CA GLU A 114 -10.47 -25.42 0.16
C GLU A 114 -8.99 -25.21 -0.24
N ALA A 115 -8.33 -24.22 0.35
CA ALA A 115 -6.92 -23.95 0.11
C ALA A 115 -6.02 -25.10 0.56
N LYS A 116 -6.27 -25.67 1.75
CA LYS A 116 -5.55 -26.86 2.24
C LYS A 116 -5.70 -28.04 1.30
N LYS A 117 -6.93 -28.31 0.82
CA LYS A 117 -7.19 -29.38 -0.15
C LYS A 117 -6.42 -29.17 -1.46
N LYS A 118 -6.40 -27.95 -2.00
CA LYS A 118 -5.61 -27.61 -3.20
C LYS A 118 -4.11 -27.85 -2.97
N VAL A 119 -3.59 -27.51 -1.79
CA VAL A 119 -2.19 -27.78 -1.44
C VAL A 119 -1.91 -29.29 -1.35
N GLU A 120 -2.80 -30.08 -0.75
CA GLU A 120 -2.68 -31.53 -0.71
C GLU A 120 -2.66 -32.15 -2.12
N GLU A 121 -3.51 -31.67 -3.03
CA GLU A 121 -3.53 -32.08 -4.44
C GLU A 121 -2.21 -31.75 -5.16
N LEU A 122 -1.65 -30.55 -4.92
CA LEU A 122 -0.34 -30.15 -5.46
C LEU A 122 0.80 -31.03 -4.92
N VAL A 123 0.81 -31.31 -3.62
CA VAL A 123 1.81 -32.19 -2.98
C VAL A 123 1.69 -33.61 -3.53
N ALA A 124 0.47 -34.11 -3.75
CA ALA A 124 0.24 -35.42 -4.35
C ALA A 124 0.71 -35.49 -5.81
N SER A 125 0.45 -34.45 -6.61
CA SER A 125 0.94 -34.34 -8.00
C SER A 125 2.48 -34.29 -8.06
N TYR A 126 3.10 -33.58 -7.12
CA TYR A 126 4.56 -33.58 -6.98
C TYR A 126 5.10 -34.97 -6.62
N ALA A 127 4.46 -35.69 -5.70
CA ALA A 127 4.84 -37.05 -5.33
C ALA A 127 4.71 -38.04 -6.49
N ARG A 128 3.73 -37.85 -7.39
CA ARG A 128 3.59 -38.62 -8.63
C ARG A 128 4.55 -38.20 -9.74
N GLY A 129 5.25 -37.08 -9.59
CA GLY A 129 6.19 -36.55 -10.59
C GLY A 129 5.53 -35.90 -11.80
N GLU A 130 4.22 -35.61 -11.74
CA GLU A 130 3.42 -35.00 -12.81
C GLU A 130 3.63 -33.48 -12.92
N LEU A 131 4.20 -32.85 -11.89
CA LEU A 131 4.36 -31.40 -11.83
C LEU A 131 5.42 -30.92 -12.82
N THR A 132 5.00 -30.10 -13.79
CA THR A 132 5.88 -29.46 -14.76
C THR A 132 6.66 -28.31 -14.09
N PRO A 133 7.99 -28.27 -14.20
CA PRO A 133 8.78 -27.19 -13.64
C PRO A 133 8.53 -25.89 -14.40
N MET A 134 8.43 -24.78 -13.68
CA MET A 134 8.40 -23.45 -14.28
C MET A 134 9.77 -23.12 -14.90
N PRO A 135 9.83 -22.26 -15.95
CA PRO A 135 11.09 -21.86 -16.58
C PRO A 135 12.11 -21.33 -15.55
N GLY A 136 13.31 -21.91 -15.54
CA GLY A 136 14.40 -21.51 -14.65
C GLY A 136 14.26 -21.94 -13.19
N LYS A 137 13.26 -22.76 -12.84
CA LYS A 137 13.05 -23.25 -11.47
C LYS A 137 13.08 -24.77 -11.39
N THR A 138 13.50 -25.29 -10.25
CA THR A 138 13.41 -26.73 -9.99
C THR A 138 11.95 -27.15 -9.75
N ARG A 139 11.67 -28.46 -9.86
CA ARG A 139 10.32 -28.99 -9.53
C ARG A 139 9.90 -28.68 -8.09
N LYS A 140 10.84 -28.76 -7.14
CA LYS A 140 10.57 -28.42 -5.73
C LYS A 140 10.24 -26.95 -5.56
N GLU A 141 11.01 -26.05 -6.17
CA GLU A 141 10.73 -24.60 -6.11
C GLU A 141 9.40 -24.26 -6.78
N THR A 142 9.10 -24.91 -7.90
CA THR A 142 7.80 -24.75 -8.58
C THR A 142 6.64 -25.16 -7.67
N LEU A 143 6.76 -26.28 -6.95
CA LEU A 143 5.76 -26.68 -5.96
C LEU A 143 5.59 -25.60 -4.88
N GLU A 144 6.69 -25.12 -4.31
CA GLU A 144 6.67 -24.11 -3.25
C GLU A 144 6.00 -22.81 -3.72
N ASP A 145 6.31 -22.33 -4.94
CA ASP A 145 5.70 -21.13 -5.50
C ASP A 145 4.20 -21.29 -5.73
N LEU A 146 3.76 -22.44 -6.25
CA LEU A 146 2.34 -22.73 -6.45
C LEU A 146 1.60 -22.77 -5.11
N ILE A 147 2.18 -23.41 -4.09
CA ILE A 147 1.60 -23.42 -2.74
C ILE A 147 1.50 -22.01 -2.18
N MET A 148 2.57 -21.21 -2.28
CA MET A 148 2.56 -19.81 -1.85
C MET A 148 1.46 -19.00 -2.54
N SER A 149 1.26 -19.21 -3.85
CA SER A 149 0.21 -18.55 -4.63
C SER A 149 -1.19 -18.93 -4.15
N VAL A 150 -1.46 -20.23 -3.92
CA VAL A 150 -2.75 -20.71 -3.43
C VAL A 150 -3.07 -20.15 -2.05
N LEU A 151 -2.08 -20.12 -1.14
CA LEU A 151 -2.26 -19.60 0.21
C LEU A 151 -2.39 -18.07 0.22
N ALA A 152 -1.73 -17.36 -0.69
CA ALA A 152 -1.88 -15.92 -0.87
C ALA A 152 -3.29 -15.58 -1.38
N ASP A 153 -3.81 -16.32 -2.36
CA ASP A 153 -5.18 -16.17 -2.85
C ASP A 153 -6.22 -16.40 -1.74
N ALA A 154 -6.05 -17.48 -0.97
CA ALA A 154 -6.94 -17.79 0.16
C ALA A 154 -6.98 -16.66 1.19
N ARG A 155 -5.83 -16.03 1.48
CA ARG A 155 -5.76 -14.86 2.37
C ARG A 155 -6.51 -13.66 1.79
N THR A 156 -6.37 -13.39 0.49
CA THR A 156 -7.08 -12.29 -0.18
C THR A 156 -8.59 -12.51 -0.12
N ARG A 157 -9.07 -13.69 -0.51
CA ARG A 157 -10.51 -14.05 -0.44
C ARG A 157 -11.07 -13.93 0.97
N ALA A 158 -10.35 -14.43 1.98
CA ALA A 158 -10.76 -14.28 3.37
C ALA A 158 -10.77 -12.82 3.86
N GLY A 159 -9.91 -11.97 3.30
CA GLY A 159 -9.91 -10.53 3.55
C GLY A 159 -11.12 -9.82 2.95
N GLU A 160 -11.54 -10.22 1.75
CA GLU A 160 -12.76 -9.72 1.10
C GLU A 160 -14.02 -10.09 1.90
N VAL A 161 -14.09 -11.33 2.42
CA VAL A 161 -15.15 -11.77 3.33
C VAL A 161 -15.20 -10.86 4.57
N ALA A 162 -14.09 -10.72 5.30
CA ALA A 162 -14.10 -9.85 6.49
C ALA A 162 -14.42 -8.40 6.15
N GLY A 163 -13.91 -7.86 5.05
CA GLY A 163 -14.22 -6.50 4.62
C GLY A 163 -15.72 -6.28 4.34
N ARG A 164 -16.40 -7.27 3.77
CA ARG A 164 -17.85 -7.24 3.52
C ARG A 164 -18.68 -7.27 4.81
N TYR A 165 -18.29 -8.11 5.78
CA TYR A 165 -19.03 -8.26 7.05
C TYR A 165 -18.74 -7.16 8.08
N LEU A 166 -17.52 -6.60 8.11
CA LEU A 166 -17.18 -5.49 9.02
C LEU A 166 -17.86 -4.17 8.62
N GLY A 167 -18.22 -4.02 7.35
CA GLY A 167 -18.95 -2.86 6.83
C GLY A 167 -18.11 -1.58 6.73
N MET A 168 -18.59 -0.63 5.91
CA MET A 168 -17.88 0.63 5.63
C MET A 168 -17.87 1.63 6.79
N PHE A 169 -18.83 1.51 7.72
CA PHE A 169 -18.98 2.44 8.85
C PHE A 169 -18.12 2.08 10.06
N ASN A 170 -17.46 0.91 10.03
CA ASN A 170 -16.55 0.51 11.09
C ASN A 170 -15.29 1.38 11.07
N HIS A 171 -14.93 1.99 12.20
CA HIS A 171 -13.79 2.89 12.31
C HIS A 171 -12.46 2.26 11.88
N ALA A 172 -12.25 0.96 12.12
CA ALA A 172 -11.05 0.26 11.64
C ALA A 172 -11.01 0.15 10.11
N VAL A 173 -12.17 -0.11 9.48
CA VAL A 173 -12.32 -0.14 8.01
C VAL A 173 -12.12 1.25 7.42
N ILE A 174 -12.70 2.29 8.05
CA ILE A 174 -12.54 3.68 7.64
C ILE A 174 -11.06 4.07 7.66
N MET A 175 -10.32 3.81 8.74
CA MET A 175 -8.89 4.12 8.83
C MET A 175 -8.06 3.42 7.74
N ALA A 176 -8.38 2.15 7.46
CA ALA A 176 -7.68 1.35 6.47
C ALA A 176 -7.96 1.81 5.03
N ARG A 177 -9.22 2.12 4.68
CA ARG A 177 -9.62 2.55 3.32
C ARG A 177 -9.28 4.01 3.02
N THR A 178 -9.41 4.91 3.99
CA THR A 178 -9.04 6.33 3.83
C THR A 178 -7.52 6.53 3.76
N GLY A 179 -6.74 5.51 4.14
CA GLY A 179 -5.28 5.54 4.15
C GLY A 179 -4.69 6.30 5.33
N ALA A 180 -5.49 6.64 6.34
CA ALA A 180 -5.03 7.36 7.53
C ALA A 180 -4.06 6.52 8.37
N ARG A 181 -4.45 5.28 8.69
CA ARG A 181 -3.58 4.33 9.40
C ARG A 181 -4.02 2.89 9.18
N GLY A 182 -3.05 2.01 8.95
CA GLY A 182 -3.31 0.60 8.68
C GLY A 182 -3.69 0.36 7.22
N SER A 183 -3.98 -0.90 6.91
CA SER A 183 -4.32 -1.37 5.57
C SER A 183 -5.41 -2.43 5.67
N MET A 184 -6.10 -2.70 4.56
CA MET A 184 -7.04 -3.83 4.51
C MET A 184 -6.36 -5.16 4.84
N LEU A 185 -5.08 -5.32 4.48
CA LEU A 185 -4.31 -6.50 4.85
C LEU A 185 -4.16 -6.63 6.37
N ASN A 186 -3.83 -5.55 7.09
CA ASN A 186 -3.71 -5.59 8.54
C ASN A 186 -5.05 -5.95 9.19
N LEU A 187 -6.15 -5.40 8.66
CA LEU A 187 -7.50 -5.74 9.12
C LEU A 187 -7.83 -7.21 8.88
N THR A 188 -7.47 -7.75 7.70
CA THR A 188 -7.60 -9.19 7.40
C THR A 188 -6.81 -10.05 8.38
N GLN A 189 -5.62 -9.63 8.81
CA GLN A 189 -4.83 -10.39 9.79
C GLN A 189 -5.43 -10.32 11.20
N MET A 190 -6.02 -9.19 11.57
CA MET A 190 -6.71 -9.03 12.85
C MET A 190 -8.02 -9.84 12.90
N ALA A 191 -8.80 -9.82 11.83
CA ALA A 191 -10.16 -10.35 11.80
C ALA A 191 -10.30 -11.76 11.19
N SER A 192 -9.56 -12.08 10.13
CA SER A 192 -9.71 -13.34 9.36
C SER A 192 -8.59 -14.35 9.64
N LEU A 193 -7.39 -14.10 9.12
CA LEU A 193 -6.23 -14.98 9.28
C LEU A 193 -4.93 -14.22 9.02
N VAL A 194 -3.86 -14.57 9.74
CA VAL A 194 -2.55 -13.92 9.55
C VAL A 194 -1.92 -14.30 8.21
N GLY A 195 -2.06 -15.58 7.82
CA GLY A 195 -1.56 -16.13 6.56
C GLY A 195 -0.16 -16.72 6.63
N GLN A 196 0.39 -17.00 5.45
CA GLN A 196 1.68 -17.68 5.31
C GLN A 196 2.84 -16.84 5.85
N GLN A 197 3.61 -17.40 6.77
CA GLN A 197 4.86 -16.84 7.26
C GLN A 197 6.01 -17.31 6.37
N SER A 198 6.87 -16.40 5.95
CA SER A 198 8.02 -16.70 5.11
C SER A 198 9.31 -16.29 5.78
N VAL A 199 10.39 -17.02 5.50
CA VAL A 199 11.77 -16.64 5.83
C VAL A 199 12.60 -16.67 4.56
N LYS A 200 13.24 -15.56 4.20
CA LYS A 200 14.06 -15.38 2.99
C LYS A 200 13.32 -15.73 1.70
N GLY A 201 12.04 -15.33 1.62
CA GLY A 201 11.18 -15.58 0.47
C GLY A 201 10.71 -17.02 0.30
N LYS A 202 11.03 -17.93 1.24
CA LYS A 202 10.56 -19.32 1.25
C LYS A 202 9.68 -19.58 2.46
N ARG A 203 8.86 -20.63 2.42
CA ARG A 203 8.14 -21.12 3.62
C ARG A 203 9.14 -21.55 4.69
N VAL A 204 8.67 -21.64 5.94
CA VAL A 204 9.56 -21.99 7.06
C VAL A 204 10.02 -23.45 6.91
N GLU A 205 11.30 -23.65 6.59
CA GLU A 205 11.91 -24.99 6.51
C GLU A 205 12.94 -25.25 7.61
N ARG A 206 13.54 -24.20 8.19
CA ARG A 206 14.64 -24.33 9.15
C ARG A 206 14.12 -24.82 10.50
N GLY A 207 14.80 -25.80 11.08
CA GLY A 207 14.44 -26.39 12.37
C GLY A 207 15.14 -27.74 12.59
N TYR A 208 14.37 -28.75 12.93
CA TYR A 208 14.82 -30.13 13.12
C TYR A 208 15.04 -30.85 11.77
N THR A 209 15.66 -32.03 11.81
CA THR A 209 15.87 -32.87 10.64
C THR A 209 14.53 -33.23 9.97
N GLY A 210 14.30 -32.69 8.77
CA GLY A 210 13.10 -32.95 7.96
C GLY A 210 11.83 -32.22 8.43
N ARG A 211 11.87 -31.33 9.42
CA ARG A 211 10.68 -30.61 9.92
C ARG A 211 11.04 -29.34 10.70
N PRO A 212 10.25 -28.25 10.63
CA PRO A 212 10.55 -27.03 11.38
C PRO A 212 10.38 -27.17 12.90
N LEU A 213 9.35 -27.88 13.36
CA LEU A 213 9.02 -28.08 14.77
C LEU A 213 8.85 -29.58 15.09
N PRO A 214 9.08 -30.02 16.34
CA PRO A 214 9.02 -31.43 16.72
C PRO A 214 7.60 -31.99 16.75
N HIS A 215 6.59 -31.11 16.73
CA HIS A 215 5.16 -31.43 16.73
C HIS A 215 4.64 -31.96 15.39
N PHE A 216 5.37 -31.75 14.29
CA PHE A 216 4.98 -32.20 12.96
C PHE A 216 5.69 -33.50 12.56
N LYS A 217 5.11 -34.25 11.62
CA LYS A 217 5.76 -35.46 11.09
C LYS A 217 6.99 -35.08 10.24
N PRO A 218 8.01 -35.95 10.16
CA PRO A 218 9.13 -35.72 9.24
C PRO A 218 8.64 -35.60 7.79
N ASN A 219 9.21 -34.65 7.05
CA ASN A 219 8.90 -34.33 5.66
C ASN A 219 7.45 -33.90 5.39
N ASP A 220 6.75 -33.41 6.40
CA ASP A 220 5.43 -32.81 6.23
C ASP A 220 5.52 -31.51 5.41
N LEU A 221 4.72 -31.44 4.34
CA LEU A 221 4.63 -30.32 3.40
C LEU A 221 3.30 -29.56 3.52
N SER A 222 2.44 -29.96 4.47
CA SER A 222 1.19 -29.28 4.76
C SER A 222 1.40 -27.79 5.06
N PRO A 223 0.39 -26.94 4.81
CA PRO A 223 0.46 -25.52 5.13
C PRO A 223 0.88 -25.25 6.58
N GLU A 224 0.27 -25.91 7.57
CA GLU A 224 0.57 -25.64 8.99
C GLU A 224 2.01 -26.02 9.36
N ALA A 225 2.50 -27.15 8.85
CA ALA A 225 3.86 -27.61 9.14
C ALA A 225 4.94 -26.64 8.64
N ARG A 226 4.60 -25.82 7.63
CA ARG A 226 5.50 -24.88 6.96
C ARG A 226 5.17 -23.41 7.24
N GLY A 227 4.44 -23.14 8.33
CA GLY A 227 4.25 -21.77 8.83
C GLY A 227 3.04 -21.03 8.27
N PHE A 228 2.03 -21.73 7.75
CA PHE A 228 0.73 -21.12 7.49
C PHE A 228 -0.03 -20.91 8.80
N VAL A 229 -0.42 -19.67 9.07
CA VAL A 229 -1.18 -19.29 10.26
C VAL A 229 -2.64 -19.08 9.86
N ALA A 230 -3.50 -20.00 10.30
CA ALA A 230 -4.93 -19.99 10.03
C ALA A 230 -5.71 -19.16 11.06
N GLY A 231 -5.16 -18.98 12.27
CA GLY A 231 -5.72 -18.08 13.27
C GLY A 231 -5.61 -16.60 12.90
N SER A 232 -6.52 -15.79 13.44
CA SER A 232 -6.46 -14.33 13.44
C SER A 232 -5.91 -13.81 14.77
N PHE A 233 -5.48 -12.55 14.82
CA PHE A 233 -5.07 -11.95 16.10
C PHE A 233 -6.22 -11.78 17.08
N SER A 234 -7.47 -11.61 16.61
CA SER A 234 -8.65 -11.53 17.47
C SER A 234 -9.02 -12.88 18.11
N ALA A 235 -8.90 -13.98 17.36
CA ALA A 235 -9.18 -15.33 17.85
C ALA A 235 -8.02 -15.92 18.68
N GLY A 236 -6.81 -15.37 18.51
CA GLY A 236 -5.59 -15.88 19.12
C GLY A 236 -4.88 -16.91 18.24
N LEU A 237 -3.60 -17.11 18.53
CA LEU A 237 -2.72 -18.02 17.79
C LEU A 237 -2.40 -19.26 18.61
N SER A 238 -2.34 -20.42 17.95
CA SER A 238 -1.79 -21.62 18.57
C SER A 238 -0.28 -21.46 18.85
N PRO A 239 0.31 -22.25 19.78
CA PRO A 239 1.73 -22.12 20.12
C PRO A 239 2.69 -22.27 18.92
N THR A 240 2.36 -23.15 17.97
CA THR A 240 3.15 -23.35 16.74
C THR A 240 3.03 -22.15 15.80
N GLU A 241 1.82 -21.62 15.61
CA GLU A 241 1.57 -20.41 14.81
C GLU A 241 2.27 -19.18 15.41
N PHE A 242 2.20 -19.00 16.72
CA PHE A 242 2.89 -17.92 17.42
C PHE A 242 4.40 -18.00 17.18
N PHE A 243 4.99 -19.19 17.28
CA PHE A 243 6.41 -19.38 16.98
C PHE A 243 6.76 -19.03 15.53
N PHE A 244 5.98 -19.51 14.55
CA PHE A 244 6.21 -19.19 13.14
C PHE A 244 6.07 -17.69 12.85
N HIS A 245 5.11 -17.03 13.48
CA HIS A 245 4.95 -15.58 13.37
C HIS A 245 6.15 -14.82 13.96
N ALA A 246 6.65 -15.24 15.12
CA ALA A 246 7.84 -14.65 15.73
C ALA A 246 9.10 -14.82 14.88
N VAL A 247 9.27 -15.98 14.23
CA VAL A 247 10.38 -16.25 13.31
C VAL A 247 10.35 -15.29 12.10
N SER A 248 9.19 -15.11 11.49
CA SER A 248 8.98 -14.16 10.39
C SER A 248 9.22 -12.71 10.84
N GLY A 249 8.70 -12.32 12.01
CA GLY A 249 8.93 -11.00 12.59
C GLY A 249 10.40 -10.70 12.85
N ARG A 250 11.20 -11.70 13.25
CA ARG A 250 12.65 -11.54 13.44
C ARG A 250 13.37 -11.19 12.15
N GLU A 251 12.99 -11.79 11.01
CA GLU A 251 13.59 -11.46 9.73
C GLU A 251 13.38 -9.98 9.39
N GLY A 252 12.16 -9.47 9.50
CA GLY A 252 11.87 -8.06 9.21
C GLY A 252 12.70 -7.09 10.06
N LEU A 253 12.89 -7.38 11.35
CA LEU A 253 13.72 -6.57 12.24
C LEU A 253 15.20 -6.60 11.85
N VAL A 254 15.72 -7.78 11.50
CA VAL A 254 17.13 -7.95 11.10
C VAL A 254 17.39 -7.28 9.75
N ASP A 255 16.52 -7.48 8.77
CA ASP A 255 16.67 -6.89 7.43
C ASP A 255 16.65 -5.36 7.47
N THR A 256 15.78 -4.78 8.31
CA THR A 256 15.73 -3.32 8.50
C THR A 256 17.05 -2.78 9.08
N ALA A 257 17.60 -3.48 10.08
CA ALA A 257 18.87 -3.10 10.69
C ALA A 257 20.04 -3.20 9.70
N VAL A 258 20.11 -4.26 8.90
CA VAL A 258 21.19 -4.47 7.92
C VAL A 258 21.11 -3.47 6.77
N ARG A 259 19.91 -3.19 6.25
CA ARG A 259 19.72 -2.27 5.11
C ARG A 259 20.16 -0.85 5.43
N THR A 260 20.05 -0.42 6.69
CA THR A 260 20.41 0.95 7.12
C THR A 260 21.90 1.25 6.91
N ALA A 261 22.78 0.30 7.23
CA ALA A 261 24.22 0.49 7.07
C ALA A 261 24.61 0.58 5.58
N GLN A 262 24.03 -0.28 4.74
CA GLN A 262 24.31 -0.29 3.30
C GLN A 262 23.76 0.95 2.59
N SER A 263 22.52 1.35 2.87
CA SER A 263 21.90 2.52 2.25
C SER A 263 22.62 3.81 2.66
N GLY A 264 22.95 3.97 3.94
CA GLY A 264 23.70 5.13 4.44
C GLY A 264 25.10 5.22 3.84
N TYR A 265 25.82 4.09 3.72
CA TYR A 265 27.14 4.07 3.11
C TYR A 265 27.08 4.39 1.60
N MET A 266 26.13 3.82 0.88
CA MET A 266 25.90 4.13 -0.54
C MET A 266 25.60 5.61 -0.73
N TYR A 267 24.69 6.16 0.09
CA TYR A 267 24.36 7.58 0.08
C TYR A 267 25.60 8.45 0.30
N ARG A 268 26.40 8.17 1.35
CA ARG A 268 27.64 8.92 1.63
C ARG A 268 28.64 8.87 0.46
N ARG A 269 28.78 7.71 -0.19
CA ARG A 269 29.68 7.57 -1.35
C ARG A 269 29.20 8.42 -2.52
N LEU A 270 27.92 8.39 -2.84
CA LEU A 270 27.34 9.19 -3.92
C LEU A 270 27.38 10.68 -3.60
N GLN A 271 27.04 11.07 -2.37
CA GLN A 271 27.10 12.46 -1.91
C GLN A 271 28.52 13.01 -2.05
N ASN A 272 29.54 12.31 -1.54
CA ASN A 272 30.92 12.75 -1.64
C ASN A 272 31.43 12.80 -3.10
N ALA A 273 30.89 11.96 -3.99
CA ALA A 273 31.27 11.97 -5.40
C ALA A 273 30.59 13.10 -6.21
N LEU A 274 29.41 13.54 -5.79
CA LEU A 274 28.57 14.49 -6.53
C LEU A 274 28.47 15.88 -5.89
N GLN A 275 29.06 16.09 -4.70
CA GLN A 275 28.96 17.34 -3.93
C GLN A 275 29.50 18.57 -4.66
N ASP A 276 30.46 18.38 -5.59
CA ASP A 276 31.11 19.47 -6.32
C ASP A 276 30.30 19.91 -7.55
N PHE A 277 29.21 19.22 -7.88
CA PHE A 277 28.41 19.53 -9.06
C PHE A 277 27.45 20.67 -8.80
N TYR A 278 27.42 21.64 -9.72
CA TYR A 278 26.48 22.76 -9.69
C TYR A 278 25.96 23.08 -11.09
N VAL A 279 24.81 23.76 -11.15
CA VAL A 279 24.22 24.27 -12.39
C VAL A 279 24.72 25.69 -12.61
N ALA A 280 25.46 25.92 -13.70
CA ALA A 280 25.93 27.24 -14.09
C ALA A 280 24.80 28.06 -14.75
N TYR A 281 24.98 29.39 -14.83
CA TYR A 281 23.97 30.30 -15.40
C TYR A 281 23.60 30.02 -16.87
N ASP A 282 24.45 29.30 -17.61
CA ASP A 282 24.20 28.86 -18.97
C ASP A 282 23.36 27.56 -19.05
N GLY A 283 22.95 27.00 -17.90
CA GLY A 283 22.16 25.77 -17.82
C GLY A 283 23.00 24.48 -17.91
N THR A 284 24.33 24.59 -18.00
CA THR A 284 25.25 23.44 -17.98
C THR A 284 25.49 22.97 -16.54
N VAL A 285 25.73 21.68 -16.35
CA VAL A 285 26.18 21.12 -15.07
C VAL A 285 27.69 21.00 -15.09
N ARG A 286 28.36 21.60 -14.12
CA ARG A 286 29.83 21.65 -14.04
C ARG A 286 30.32 21.14 -12.69
N ASN A 287 31.57 20.66 -12.65
CA ASN A 287 32.26 20.37 -11.39
C ASN A 287 32.99 21.62 -10.86
N SER A 288 33.63 21.49 -9.69
CA SER A 288 34.42 22.52 -9.01
C SER A 288 35.59 23.08 -9.85
N GLU A 289 36.14 22.29 -10.78
CA GLU A 289 37.22 22.68 -11.70
C GLU A 289 36.71 23.36 -12.99
N GLY A 290 35.39 23.46 -13.18
CA GLY A 290 34.77 24.07 -14.35
C GLY A 290 34.62 23.14 -15.56
N MET A 291 34.89 21.83 -15.41
CA MET A 291 34.61 20.83 -16.44
C MET A 291 33.10 20.63 -16.60
N VAL A 292 32.64 20.59 -17.84
CA VAL A 292 31.22 20.36 -18.18
C VAL A 292 30.90 18.86 -18.09
N ILE A 293 29.95 18.51 -17.22
CA ILE A 293 29.43 17.14 -17.02
C ILE A 293 28.17 16.92 -17.86
N GLN A 294 27.26 17.90 -17.90
CA GLN A 294 26.07 17.89 -18.75
C GLN A 294 25.95 19.23 -19.48
N PHE A 295 25.64 19.19 -20.77
CA PHE A 295 25.40 20.41 -21.56
C PHE A 295 24.07 21.11 -21.20
N ARG A 296 23.12 20.36 -20.66
CA ARG A 296 21.83 20.84 -20.17
C ARG A 296 21.43 20.00 -18.96
N TYR A 297 21.15 20.66 -17.84
CA TYR A 297 20.70 20.00 -16.61
C TYR A 297 19.49 19.09 -16.90
N GLY A 298 19.59 17.80 -16.55
CA GLY A 298 18.47 16.87 -16.71
C GLY A 298 17.97 16.66 -18.15
N GLU A 299 18.77 17.04 -19.15
CA GLU A 299 18.42 17.04 -20.60
C GLU A 299 17.30 18.01 -21.00
N ASP A 300 16.41 18.40 -20.09
CA ASP A 300 15.28 19.32 -20.31
C ASP A 300 15.43 20.66 -19.59
N GLY A 301 16.37 20.80 -18.67
CA GLY A 301 16.59 22.00 -17.85
C GLY A 301 15.55 22.22 -16.75
N VAL A 302 14.76 21.19 -16.41
CA VAL A 302 13.65 21.33 -15.47
C VAL A 302 14.02 20.80 -14.10
N ASP A 303 13.81 21.62 -13.08
CA ASP A 303 13.92 21.22 -11.68
C ASP A 303 12.79 20.24 -11.32
N PRO A 304 13.10 19.00 -10.90
CA PRO A 304 12.09 18.01 -10.52
C PRO A 304 11.12 18.50 -9.43
N THR A 305 11.57 19.37 -8.53
CA THR A 305 10.73 19.94 -7.45
C THR A 305 9.71 20.95 -7.95
N ARG A 306 9.95 21.56 -9.12
CA ARG A 306 9.06 22.51 -9.79
C ARG A 306 8.28 21.89 -10.94
N SER A 307 8.61 20.65 -11.31
CA SER A 307 7.91 19.87 -12.32
C SER A 307 6.60 19.29 -11.77
N ASP A 308 5.64 18.97 -12.65
CA ASP A 308 4.45 18.20 -12.24
C ASP A 308 4.77 16.70 -12.35
N HIS A 309 5.34 16.16 -11.28
CA HIS A 309 5.76 14.76 -11.16
C HIS A 309 6.72 14.31 -12.29
N GLY A 310 7.77 15.08 -12.53
CA GLY A 310 8.80 14.78 -13.53
C GLY A 310 8.42 15.16 -14.96
N ARG A 311 7.23 15.73 -15.18
CA ARG A 311 6.85 16.32 -16.47
C ARG A 311 7.16 17.82 -16.47
N PRO A 312 7.89 18.33 -17.48
CA PRO A 312 8.08 19.78 -17.68
C PRO A 312 6.78 20.55 -17.75
N VAL A 313 5.81 20.03 -18.52
CA VAL A 313 4.49 20.61 -18.71
C VAL A 313 3.46 19.49 -18.76
N ASN A 314 2.48 19.52 -17.86
CA ASN A 314 1.35 18.60 -17.89
C ASN A 314 0.23 19.16 -18.76
N VAL A 315 0.31 18.90 -20.07
CA VAL A 315 -0.63 19.44 -21.07
C VAL A 315 -2.07 19.01 -20.78
N GLU A 316 -2.30 17.76 -20.41
CA GLU A 316 -3.65 17.25 -20.11
C GLU A 316 -4.31 18.00 -18.96
N LYS A 317 -3.56 18.24 -17.89
CA LYS A 317 -4.03 19.00 -16.73
C LYS A 317 -4.29 20.47 -17.08
N LEU A 318 -3.42 21.06 -17.89
CA LEU A 318 -3.58 22.43 -18.39
C LEU A 318 -4.83 22.56 -19.26
N VAL A 319 -5.05 21.60 -20.16
CA VAL A 319 -6.27 21.52 -21.00
C VAL A 319 -7.50 21.33 -20.11
N LYS A 320 -7.47 20.41 -19.15
CA LYS A 320 -8.59 20.20 -18.21
C LYS A 320 -8.92 21.47 -17.44
N ARG A 321 -7.91 22.21 -16.95
CA ARG A 321 -8.12 23.50 -16.27
C ARG A 321 -8.74 24.54 -17.20
N VAL A 322 -8.22 24.69 -18.41
CA VAL A 322 -8.74 25.66 -19.40
C VAL A 322 -10.14 25.28 -19.89
N VAL A 323 -10.42 24.00 -20.07
CA VAL A 323 -11.73 23.49 -20.49
C VAL A 323 -12.74 23.55 -19.35
N ALA A 324 -12.35 23.27 -18.10
CA ALA A 324 -13.19 23.46 -16.92
C ALA A 324 -13.59 24.94 -16.73
N LEU A 325 -12.68 25.87 -17.07
CA LEU A 325 -12.96 27.31 -17.14
C LEU A 325 -13.92 27.68 -18.29
N ARG A 326 -14.00 26.87 -19.35
CA ARG A 326 -14.88 27.08 -20.53
C ARG A 326 -16.23 26.35 -20.44
N GLY A 327 -16.42 25.43 -19.48
CA GLY A 327 -17.64 24.64 -19.32
C GLY A 327 -18.62 25.22 -18.30
N PHE A 328 -19.90 25.25 -18.71
CA PHE A 328 -21.09 25.91 -18.13
C PHE A 328 -21.24 27.40 -18.47
N GLY A 329 -21.30 27.68 -19.77
CA GLY A 329 -22.17 28.72 -20.33
C GLY A 329 -23.38 28.06 -20.99
#